data_AF-X2L811-F1
#
_entry.id   AF-X2L811-F1
#
_cell.length_a   1.000
_cell.length_b   1.000
_cell.length_c   1.000
_cell.angle_alpha   90.00
_cell.angle_beta   90.00
_cell.angle_gamma   90.00
#
_symmetry.space_group_name_H-M   'P 1'
#
loop_
_entity.id
_entity.type
_entity.pdbx_description
1 polymer ?
#
loop_
_entity_poly.entity_id
_entity_poly.type
_entity_poly.pdbx_seq_one_letter_code
_entity_poly.pdbx_strand_id
1 'polypeptide(L)'
;MRLPISEFKLQIVVLALALATVAPGAQESTVDARRRNLDQVLDLYVRDGYVYYRALRQDRRLLDAYLNGLATASIDSASRDEQAAFWLNAYNALIFRTVIDHAPIPQRSREYPAGSIRQIPGAFERLTHRVAGRTVTLDQIEQTILPTFKDPRVYFALGRGSVGGGRLRSEAFTAAGLERQLAEVANECVTRAQCVAIDRGQNKVMVSSIFSWREKEFSAAYADKAAPGFSSRSPIERAVLAFVGPKLLTTEREFLATNEFRVEYAPFDWSLNDLTGRGGQ
;
A
#
# COMPACT_ATOMS: atom_id res chain seq x y z
N MET A 1 -23.26 92.30 -39.39
CA MET A 1 -24.43 91.51 -38.96
C MET A 1 -24.64 90.37 -39.97
N ARG A 2 -24.06 89.20 -39.71
CA ARG A 2 -24.23 87.90 -40.40
C ARG A 2 -23.43 86.87 -39.59
N LEU A 3 -24.05 85.73 -39.29
CA LEU A 3 -23.57 84.64 -38.41
C LEU A 3 -22.29 83.96 -38.96
N PRO A 4 -21.59 83.18 -38.10
CA PRO A 4 -21.43 81.77 -38.46
C PRO A 4 -21.69 80.78 -37.31
N ILE A 5 -22.02 79.59 -37.78
CA ILE A 5 -22.33 78.33 -37.11
C ILE A 5 -21.06 77.77 -36.44
N SER A 6 -21.19 77.22 -35.23
CA SER A 6 -20.17 76.35 -34.61
C SER A 6 -20.81 75.02 -34.23
N GLU A 7 -20.37 73.96 -34.88
CA GLU A 7 -20.79 72.58 -34.67
C GLU A 7 -20.49 72.08 -33.26
N PHE A 8 -21.50 71.51 -32.60
CA PHE A 8 -21.32 70.77 -31.34
C PHE A 8 -21.14 69.29 -31.68
N LYS A 9 -19.89 68.81 -31.72
CA LYS A 9 -19.61 67.37 -31.86
C LYS A 9 -19.80 66.69 -30.50
N LEU A 10 -20.85 65.88 -30.40
CA LEU A 10 -21.10 64.98 -29.27
C LEU A 10 -20.08 63.83 -29.31
N GLN A 11 -19.03 63.89 -28.49
CA GLN A 11 -18.14 62.75 -28.28
C GLN A 11 -18.75 61.83 -27.22
N ILE A 12 -19.31 60.72 -27.67
CA ILE A 12 -19.70 59.60 -26.79
C ILE A 12 -18.41 58.85 -26.43
N VAL A 13 -17.95 58.99 -25.18
CA VAL A 13 -16.92 58.14 -24.61
C VAL A 13 -17.58 56.82 -24.18
N VAL A 14 -17.43 55.78 -24.99
CA VAL A 14 -17.82 54.42 -24.61
C VAL A 14 -16.71 53.86 -23.72
N LEU A 15 -16.93 53.87 -22.41
CA LEU A 15 -16.05 53.23 -21.44
C LEU A 15 -16.29 51.71 -21.53
N ALA A 16 -15.45 51.01 -22.28
CA ALA A 16 -15.46 49.56 -22.33
C ALA A 16 -14.91 49.01 -21.00
N LEU A 17 -15.81 48.63 -20.08
CA LEU A 17 -15.45 47.81 -18.93
C LEU A 17 -15.02 46.43 -19.44
N ALA A 18 -13.72 46.17 -19.45
CA ALA A 18 -13.19 44.83 -19.59
C ALA A 18 -13.53 44.03 -18.31
N LEU A 19 -14.63 43.27 -18.35
CA LEU A 19 -14.92 42.23 -17.37
C LEU A 19 -13.85 41.15 -17.50
N ALA A 20 -12.85 41.18 -16.61
CA ALA A 20 -11.93 40.08 -16.44
C ALA A 20 -12.73 38.87 -15.94
N THR A 21 -13.01 37.92 -16.85
CA THR A 21 -13.56 36.61 -16.48
C THR A 21 -12.48 35.85 -15.71
N VAL A 22 -12.53 35.90 -14.39
CA VAL A 22 -11.74 35.01 -13.54
C VAL A 22 -12.31 33.61 -13.78
N ALA A 23 -11.59 32.77 -14.51
CA ALA A 23 -11.94 31.37 -14.66
C ALA A 23 -12.04 30.75 -13.26
N PRO A 24 -13.11 30.01 -12.92
CA PRO A 24 -13.19 29.33 -11.64
C PRO A 24 -12.02 28.35 -11.54
N GLY A 25 -11.10 28.62 -10.61
CA GLY A 25 -10.03 27.67 -10.29
C GLY A 25 -10.67 26.35 -9.88
N ALA A 26 -10.21 25.24 -10.47
CA ALA A 26 -10.74 23.92 -10.18
C ALA A 26 -10.68 23.68 -8.67
N GLN A 27 -11.84 23.71 -8.00
CA GLN A 27 -11.92 23.42 -6.58
C GLN A 27 -11.62 21.94 -6.39
N GLU A 28 -10.64 21.69 -5.54
CA GLU A 28 -10.11 20.37 -5.35
C GLU A 28 -11.08 19.46 -4.60
N SER A 29 -11.21 18.22 -5.07
CA SER A 29 -12.09 17.26 -4.42
C SER A 29 -11.54 16.85 -3.05
N THR A 30 -12.43 16.53 -2.11
CA THR A 30 -12.05 15.97 -0.80
C THR A 30 -11.20 14.69 -0.94
N VAL A 31 -11.45 13.90 -1.98
CA VAL A 31 -10.70 12.67 -2.28
C VAL A 31 -9.26 13.00 -2.66
N ASP A 32 -9.06 13.99 -3.54
CA ASP A 32 -7.72 14.44 -3.96
C ASP A 32 -6.96 15.06 -2.79
N ALA A 33 -7.61 15.91 -2.00
CA ALA A 33 -7.03 16.54 -0.81
C ALA A 33 -6.54 15.50 0.20
N ARG A 34 -7.39 14.49 0.48
CA ARG A 34 -7.03 13.37 1.34
C ARG A 34 -5.87 12.56 0.76
N ARG A 35 -5.89 12.25 -0.54
CA ARG A 35 -4.80 11.50 -1.19
C ARG A 35 -3.46 12.22 -1.02
N ARG A 36 -3.41 13.53 -1.29
CA ARG A 36 -2.16 14.30 -1.14
C ARG A 36 -1.60 14.30 0.27
N ASN A 37 -2.44 14.35 1.30
CA ASN A 37 -1.96 14.24 2.68
C ASN A 37 -1.24 12.90 2.91
N LEU A 38 -1.79 11.79 2.39
CA LEU A 38 -1.12 10.49 2.49
C LEU A 38 0.15 10.43 1.65
N ASP A 39 0.12 10.93 0.41
CA ASP A 39 1.33 10.97 -0.44
C ASP A 39 2.46 11.73 0.25
N GLN A 40 2.18 12.87 0.88
CA GLN A 40 3.18 13.62 1.64
C GLN A 40 3.70 12.84 2.86
N VAL A 41 2.84 12.13 3.57
CA VAL A 41 3.28 11.26 4.69
C VAL A 41 4.21 10.15 4.17
N LEU A 42 3.83 9.48 3.09
CA LEU A 42 4.61 8.39 2.52
C LEU A 42 5.95 8.92 1.97
N ASP A 43 5.93 10.05 1.25
CA ASP A 43 7.12 10.67 0.70
C ASP A 43 8.07 11.21 1.78
N LEU A 44 7.59 11.70 2.92
CA LEU A 44 8.48 12.19 3.97
C LEU A 44 9.03 11.07 4.86
N TYR A 45 8.21 10.04 5.13
CA TYR A 45 8.49 9.11 6.22
C TYR A 45 8.76 7.67 5.79
N VAL A 46 8.61 7.30 4.51
CA VAL A 46 8.87 5.93 4.03
C VAL A 46 10.09 5.88 3.11
N ARG A 47 11.09 5.08 3.46
CA ARG A 47 12.24 4.77 2.57
C ARG A 47 12.47 3.28 2.56
N ASP A 48 12.58 2.71 1.35
CA ASP A 48 12.84 1.28 1.15
C ASP A 48 11.90 0.30 1.88
N GLY A 49 10.65 0.72 2.13
CA GLY A 49 9.65 -0.05 2.88
C GLY A 49 9.72 0.08 4.40
N TYR A 50 10.66 0.86 4.91
CA TYR A 50 10.82 1.19 6.32
C TYR A 50 10.25 2.57 6.60
N VAL A 51 9.87 2.81 7.85
CA VAL A 51 9.20 4.03 8.28
C VAL A 51 10.02 4.75 9.34
N TYR A 52 10.16 6.07 9.24
CA TYR A 52 10.71 6.91 10.30
C TYR A 52 9.66 7.18 11.40
N TYR A 53 9.27 6.15 12.15
CA TYR A 53 8.15 6.23 13.12
C TYR A 53 8.34 7.32 14.17
N ARG A 54 9.57 7.55 14.65
CA ARG A 54 9.86 8.64 15.61
C ARG A 54 9.54 10.01 15.03
N ALA A 55 9.95 10.26 13.78
CA ALA A 55 9.70 11.54 13.10
C ALA A 55 8.22 11.70 12.75
N LEU A 56 7.59 10.64 12.22
CA LEU A 56 6.16 10.62 11.93
C LEU A 56 5.30 10.88 13.17
N ARG A 57 5.72 10.37 14.34
CA ARG A 57 5.04 10.66 15.61
C ARG A 57 5.14 12.14 16.01
N GLN A 58 6.27 12.78 15.72
CA GLN A 58 6.49 14.20 16.02
C GLN A 58 5.68 15.12 15.09
N ASP A 59 5.53 14.75 13.82
CA ASP A 59 4.73 15.48 12.83
C ASP A 59 3.60 14.62 12.25
N ARG A 60 2.69 14.22 13.13
CA ARG A 60 1.55 13.33 12.81
C ARG A 60 0.37 14.03 12.13
N ARG A 61 0.44 15.36 11.92
CA ARG A 61 -0.71 16.18 11.53
C ARG A 61 -1.35 15.72 10.22
N LEU A 62 -0.53 15.45 9.19
CA LEU A 62 -1.03 15.01 7.88
C LEU A 62 -1.62 13.60 7.94
N LEU A 63 -1.01 12.70 8.71
CA LEU A 63 -1.54 11.35 8.93
C LEU A 63 -2.90 11.40 9.63
N ASP A 64 -3.02 12.18 10.71
CA ASP A 64 -4.28 12.31 11.43
C ASP A 64 -5.38 12.95 10.55
N ALA A 65 -5.03 13.96 9.73
CA ALA A 65 -5.96 14.54 8.77
C ALA A 65 -6.44 13.51 7.73
N TYR A 66 -5.53 12.68 7.20
CA TYR A 66 -5.89 11.58 6.31
C TYR A 66 -6.85 10.59 6.97
N LEU A 67 -6.51 10.11 8.17
CA LEU A 67 -7.28 9.11 8.91
C LEU A 67 -8.66 9.61 9.33
N ASN A 68 -8.77 10.86 9.77
CA ASN A 68 -10.06 11.48 10.10
C ASN A 68 -10.96 11.53 8.86
N GLY A 69 -10.40 11.80 7.68
CA GLY A 69 -11.11 11.78 6.41
C GLY A 69 -11.51 10.38 5.92
N LEU A 70 -11.06 9.29 6.56
CA LEU A 70 -11.52 7.93 6.23
C LEU A 70 -12.87 7.60 6.85
N ALA A 71 -13.18 8.15 8.03
CA ALA A 71 -14.34 7.76 8.81
C ALA A 71 -15.67 7.95 8.06
N THR A 72 -15.78 9.01 7.26
CA THR A 72 -16.98 9.38 6.50
C THR A 72 -16.85 9.16 5.00
N ALA A 73 -15.80 8.46 4.55
CA ALA A 73 -15.61 8.15 3.14
C ALA A 73 -16.76 7.30 2.60
N SER A 74 -17.33 7.67 1.44
CA SER A 74 -18.24 6.78 0.71
C SER A 74 -17.46 6.12 -0.43
N ILE A 75 -17.36 4.79 -0.38
CA ILE A 75 -16.64 3.99 -1.39
C ILE A 75 -17.50 2.85 -1.97
N ASP A 76 -18.72 2.64 -1.46
CA ASP A 76 -19.55 1.49 -1.84
C ASP A 76 -20.03 1.56 -3.30
N SER A 77 -20.17 2.78 -3.84
CA SER A 77 -20.46 3.02 -5.26
C SER A 77 -19.22 3.21 -6.12
N ALA A 78 -18.01 3.16 -5.54
CA ALA A 78 -16.78 3.33 -6.28
C ALA A 78 -16.44 2.07 -7.07
N SER A 79 -15.60 2.20 -8.10
CA SER A 79 -15.10 1.06 -8.86
C SER A 79 -14.29 0.11 -7.97
N ARG A 80 -14.16 -1.15 -8.41
CA ARG A 80 -13.36 -2.17 -7.69
C ARG A 80 -11.95 -1.66 -7.36
N ASP A 81 -11.31 -0.99 -8.31
CA ASP A 81 -9.92 -0.53 -8.17
C ASP A 81 -9.81 0.68 -7.23
N GLU A 82 -10.80 1.58 -7.24
CA GLU A 82 -10.90 2.64 -6.24
C GLU A 82 -11.07 2.08 -4.83
N GLN A 83 -11.94 1.07 -4.65
CA GLN A 83 -12.15 0.42 -3.37
C GLN A 83 -10.88 -0.30 -2.90
N ALA A 84 -10.22 -1.06 -3.76
CA ALA A 84 -8.99 -1.76 -3.42
C ALA A 84 -7.86 -0.78 -3.04
N ALA A 85 -7.63 0.26 -3.83
CA ALA A 85 -6.66 1.30 -3.52
C ALA A 85 -6.97 1.99 -2.18
N PHE A 86 -8.25 2.31 -1.93
CA PHE A 86 -8.68 2.90 -0.67
C PHE A 86 -8.37 2.01 0.54
N TRP A 87 -8.72 0.71 0.49
CA TRP A 87 -8.51 -0.19 1.62
C TRP A 87 -7.02 -0.53 1.86
N LEU A 88 -6.22 -0.64 0.80
CA LEU A 88 -4.76 -0.79 0.93
C LEU A 88 -4.13 0.41 1.63
N ASN A 89 -4.51 1.62 1.22
CA ASN A 89 -4.00 2.86 1.81
C ASN A 89 -4.50 3.03 3.25
N ALA A 90 -5.78 2.78 3.51
CA ALA A 90 -6.35 2.84 4.84
C ALA A 90 -5.64 1.87 5.79
N TYR A 91 -5.44 0.62 5.37
CA TYR A 91 -4.71 -0.37 6.16
C TYR A 91 -3.30 0.11 6.54
N ASN A 92 -2.50 0.54 5.55
CA ASN A 92 -1.12 0.94 5.79
C ASN A 92 -1.03 2.20 6.67
N ALA A 93 -1.95 3.17 6.51
CA ALA A 93 -2.01 4.34 7.38
C ALA A 93 -2.46 3.99 8.81
N LEU A 94 -3.36 3.03 8.98
CA LEU A 94 -3.79 2.53 10.29
C LEU A 94 -2.64 1.80 11.01
N ILE A 95 -1.81 1.06 10.29
CA ILE A 95 -0.55 0.52 10.84
C ILE A 95 0.33 1.64 11.39
N PHE A 96 0.52 2.73 10.63
CA PHE A 96 1.31 3.87 11.11
C PHE A 96 0.74 4.43 12.41
N ARG A 97 -0.57 4.66 12.44
CA ARG A 97 -1.29 5.15 13.62
C ARG A 97 -1.09 4.24 14.83
N THR A 98 -1.30 2.93 14.64
CA THR A 98 -1.15 1.93 15.71
C THR A 98 0.26 1.94 16.28
N VAL A 99 1.29 2.01 15.45
CA VAL A 99 2.68 2.07 15.91
C VAL A 99 2.97 3.37 16.66
N ILE A 100 2.66 4.54 16.09
CA ILE A 100 3.04 5.83 16.70
C ILE A 100 2.28 6.13 17.99
N ASP A 101 1.03 5.66 18.13
CA ASP A 101 0.22 5.86 19.33
C ASP A 101 0.73 5.02 20.52
N HIS A 102 1.46 3.92 20.25
CA HIS A 102 1.97 3.01 21.28
C HIS A 102 3.50 3.06 21.44
N ALA A 103 4.18 3.93 20.71
CA ALA A 103 5.63 4.09 20.83
C ALA A 103 6.01 4.81 22.14
N PRO A 104 7.13 4.45 22.81
CA PRO A 104 7.92 3.25 22.58
C PRO A 104 7.14 1.99 22.97
N ILE A 105 7.18 0.95 22.13
CA ILE A 105 6.42 -0.28 22.33
C ILE A 105 7.15 -1.17 23.35
N PRO A 106 6.60 -1.41 24.56
CA PRO A 106 7.26 -2.19 25.59
C PRO A 106 7.22 -3.69 25.29
N GLN A 107 8.24 -4.42 25.75
CA GLN A 107 8.26 -5.88 25.65
C GLN A 107 7.23 -6.50 26.62
N ARG A 108 6.26 -7.25 26.09
CA ARG A 108 5.20 -7.92 26.86
C ARG A 108 5.25 -9.45 26.74
N SER A 109 5.72 -9.97 25.61
CA SER A 109 5.85 -11.40 25.32
C SER A 109 7.24 -11.72 24.79
N ARG A 110 7.71 -12.94 25.07
CA ARG A 110 8.95 -13.50 24.47
C ARG A 110 8.73 -14.08 23.07
N GLU A 111 7.48 -14.19 22.62
CA GLU A 111 7.12 -14.74 21.31
C GLU A 111 7.50 -13.80 20.16
N TYR A 112 7.53 -12.49 20.41
CA TYR A 112 7.82 -11.49 19.39
C TYR A 112 9.06 -10.65 19.75
N PRO A 113 9.75 -10.08 18.75
CA PRO A 113 10.88 -9.17 18.99
C PRO A 113 10.50 -7.95 19.83
N ALA A 114 11.49 -7.35 20.50
CA ALA A 114 11.33 -6.07 21.18
C ALA A 114 10.91 -4.98 20.18
N GLY A 115 10.00 -4.11 20.60
CA GLY A 115 9.47 -3.05 19.74
C GLY A 115 8.51 -3.51 18.63
N SER A 116 8.27 -4.81 18.48
CA SER A 116 7.33 -5.33 17.47
C SER A 116 5.91 -4.83 17.71
N ILE A 117 5.19 -4.51 16.64
CA ILE A 117 3.75 -4.21 16.70
C ILE A 117 2.94 -5.32 17.39
N ARG A 118 3.40 -6.58 17.35
CA ARG A 118 2.77 -7.73 18.03
C ARG A 118 2.88 -7.67 19.56
N GLN A 119 3.70 -6.79 20.10
CA GLN A 119 3.74 -6.49 21.54
C GLN A 119 2.59 -5.56 21.98
N ILE A 120 1.86 -4.94 21.04
CA ILE A 120 0.68 -4.12 21.34
C ILE A 120 -0.53 -5.06 21.48
N PRO A 121 -1.18 -5.13 22.65
CA PRO A 121 -2.32 -6.03 22.85
C PRO A 121 -3.45 -5.73 21.88
N GLY A 122 -3.86 -6.73 21.09
CA GLY A 122 -4.99 -6.58 20.18
C GLY A 122 -4.71 -5.69 18.96
N ALA A 123 -3.43 -5.46 18.62
CA ALA A 123 -3.03 -4.54 17.55
C ALA A 123 -3.80 -4.76 16.25
N PHE A 124 -4.01 -6.03 15.88
CA PHE A 124 -4.65 -6.39 14.62
C PHE A 124 -6.12 -6.75 14.81
N GLU A 125 -6.45 -7.45 15.90
CA GLU A 125 -7.71 -8.17 16.07
C GLU A 125 -8.69 -7.50 17.05
N ARG A 126 -8.26 -6.49 17.83
CA ARG A 126 -9.13 -5.82 18.83
C ARG A 126 -9.18 -4.30 18.70
N LEU A 127 -8.09 -3.65 18.30
CA LEU A 127 -8.10 -2.20 18.06
C LEU A 127 -9.03 -1.89 16.88
N THR A 128 -9.98 -0.98 17.12
CA THR A 128 -11.00 -0.62 16.14
C THR A 128 -10.77 0.77 15.57
N HIS A 129 -11.14 0.93 14.31
CA HIS A 129 -10.98 2.15 13.53
C HIS A 129 -12.25 2.43 12.76
N ARG A 130 -12.61 3.71 12.62
CA ARG A 130 -13.72 4.12 11.74
C ARG A 130 -13.21 4.36 10.34
N VAL A 131 -13.67 3.56 9.39
CA VAL A 131 -13.29 3.63 7.98
C VAL A 131 -14.53 3.39 7.13
N ALA A 132 -14.80 4.30 6.19
CA ALA A 132 -15.92 4.25 5.27
C ALA A 132 -17.29 3.98 5.93
N GLY A 133 -17.59 4.68 7.01
CA GLY A 133 -18.82 4.51 7.79
C GLY A 133 -18.88 3.24 8.65
N ARG A 134 -17.84 2.40 8.64
CA ARG A 134 -17.78 1.11 9.33
C ARG A 134 -16.77 1.17 10.47
N THR A 135 -17.01 0.38 11.52
CA THR A 135 -16.01 0.11 12.56
C THR A 135 -15.31 -1.20 12.20
N VAL A 136 -14.00 -1.13 11.93
CA VAL A 136 -13.20 -2.28 11.49
C VAL A 136 -11.91 -2.40 12.29
N THR A 137 -11.37 -3.62 12.39
CA THR A 137 -10.00 -3.89 12.84
C THR A 137 -9.07 -4.05 11.63
N LEU A 138 -7.75 -4.02 11.84
CA LEU A 138 -6.78 -4.33 10.78
C LEU A 138 -6.99 -5.75 10.23
N ASP A 139 -7.28 -6.72 11.11
CA ASP A 139 -7.57 -8.09 10.70
C ASP A 139 -8.85 -8.19 9.86
N GLN A 140 -9.91 -7.45 10.19
CA GLN A 140 -11.12 -7.44 9.37
C GLN A 140 -10.86 -6.88 7.97
N ILE A 141 -10.01 -5.85 7.86
CA ILE A 141 -9.59 -5.36 6.53
C ILE A 141 -8.89 -6.48 5.76
N GLU A 142 -7.92 -7.18 6.37
CA GLU A 142 -7.17 -8.24 5.70
C GLU A 142 -7.98 -9.49 5.37
N GLN A 143 -8.82 -9.95 6.29
CA GLN A 143 -9.45 -11.27 6.25
C GLN A 143 -10.86 -11.24 5.66
N THR A 144 -11.52 -10.08 5.66
CA THR A 144 -12.90 -9.95 5.19
C THR A 144 -13.01 -9.04 3.97
N ILE A 145 -12.30 -7.90 3.97
CA ILE A 145 -12.46 -6.90 2.91
C ILE A 145 -11.55 -7.19 1.72
N LEU A 146 -10.24 -7.31 1.94
CA LEU A 146 -9.27 -7.53 0.85
C LEU A 146 -9.53 -8.78 -0.02
N PRO A 147 -9.98 -9.94 0.52
CA PRO A 147 -10.27 -11.12 -0.31
C PRO A 147 -11.35 -10.88 -1.38
N THR A 148 -12.26 -9.93 -1.15
CA THR A 148 -13.33 -9.61 -2.12
C THR A 148 -12.81 -9.10 -3.45
N PHE A 149 -11.60 -8.55 -3.48
CA PHE A 149 -10.95 -8.10 -4.70
C PHE A 149 -10.42 -9.27 -5.54
N LYS A 150 -10.25 -10.47 -4.99
CA LYS A 150 -9.72 -11.66 -5.71
C LYS A 150 -8.35 -11.42 -6.35
N ASP A 151 -7.50 -10.63 -5.69
CA ASP A 151 -6.14 -10.39 -6.11
C ASP A 151 -5.19 -10.56 -4.92
N PRO A 152 -4.48 -11.70 -4.81
CA PRO A 152 -3.63 -11.96 -3.64
C PRO A 152 -2.36 -11.10 -3.61
N ARG A 153 -2.04 -10.33 -4.67
CA ARG A 153 -0.93 -9.35 -4.64
C ARG A 153 -1.15 -8.31 -3.54
N VAL A 154 -2.40 -8.03 -3.17
CA VAL A 154 -2.75 -7.11 -2.08
C VAL A 154 -2.07 -7.48 -0.77
N TYR A 155 -1.84 -8.76 -0.48
CA TYR A 155 -1.23 -9.18 0.79
C TYR A 155 0.26 -8.83 0.89
N PHE A 156 0.94 -8.69 -0.26
CA PHE A 156 2.30 -8.18 -0.34
C PHE A 156 2.37 -6.64 -0.42
N ALA A 157 1.21 -5.96 -0.54
CA ALA A 157 1.12 -4.50 -0.45
C ALA A 157 0.92 -4.00 1.00
N LEU A 158 0.75 -4.92 1.96
CA LEU A 158 0.50 -4.58 3.37
C LEU A 158 1.80 -4.61 4.19
N GLY A 159 2.19 -3.46 4.75
CA GLY A 159 3.44 -3.36 5.51
C GLY A 159 3.41 -4.08 6.87
N ARG A 160 2.22 -4.24 7.48
CA ARG A 160 2.02 -4.90 8.79
C ARG A 160 2.88 -4.35 9.94
N GLY A 161 3.55 -3.21 9.77
CA GLY A 161 4.51 -2.69 10.74
C GLY A 161 5.67 -3.65 10.98
N SER A 162 6.10 -4.41 9.96
CA SER A 162 7.06 -5.51 10.14
C SER A 162 7.98 -5.69 8.94
N VAL A 163 9.21 -6.14 9.18
CA VAL A 163 10.20 -6.40 8.12
C VAL A 163 9.77 -7.55 7.19
N GLY A 164 9.10 -8.56 7.74
CA GLY A 164 8.53 -9.68 6.99
C GLY A 164 7.32 -9.31 6.13
N GLY A 165 6.76 -8.11 6.31
CA GLY A 165 5.62 -7.61 5.55
C GLY A 165 5.95 -7.19 4.12
N GLY A 166 4.91 -6.65 3.47
CA GLY A 166 5.02 -5.98 2.18
C GLY A 166 5.95 -4.78 2.22
N ARG A 167 6.69 -4.54 1.13
CA ARG A 167 7.53 -3.34 1.03
C ARG A 167 6.59 -2.15 0.83
N LEU A 168 6.58 -1.23 1.79
CA LEU A 168 5.79 -0.01 1.68
C LEU A 168 6.34 0.87 0.55
N ARG A 169 5.43 1.37 -0.27
CA ARG A 169 5.73 2.36 -1.32
C ARG A 169 5.78 3.75 -0.68
N SER A 170 6.60 4.63 -1.24
CA SER A 170 6.63 6.07 -0.89
C SER A 170 5.54 6.87 -1.61
N GLU A 171 4.50 6.22 -2.13
CA GLU A 171 3.34 6.80 -2.79
C GLU A 171 2.08 6.01 -2.44
N ALA A 172 0.92 6.67 -2.45
CA ALA A 172 -0.35 6.01 -2.21
C ALA A 172 -0.78 5.15 -3.41
N PHE A 173 -1.55 4.09 -3.13
CA PHE A 173 -2.25 3.36 -4.18
C PHE A 173 -3.33 4.26 -4.80
N THR A 174 -3.47 4.20 -6.13
CA THR A 174 -4.51 4.93 -6.87
C THR A 174 -5.27 3.98 -7.75
N ALA A 175 -6.55 4.27 -8.04
CA ALA A 175 -7.34 3.42 -8.93
C ALA A 175 -6.70 3.28 -10.32
N ALA A 176 -6.29 4.41 -10.92
CA ALA A 176 -5.64 4.42 -12.23
C ALA A 176 -4.28 3.69 -12.25
N GLY A 177 -3.56 3.68 -11.11
CA GLY A 177 -2.26 3.05 -10.99
C GLY A 177 -2.29 1.63 -10.42
N LEU A 178 -3.44 1.13 -9.95
CA LEU A 178 -3.51 -0.03 -9.06
C LEU A 178 -2.87 -1.28 -9.68
N GLU A 179 -3.21 -1.60 -10.92
CA GLU A 179 -2.66 -2.77 -11.61
C GLU A 179 -1.14 -2.70 -11.72
N ARG A 180 -0.61 -1.55 -12.17
CA ARG A 180 0.84 -1.30 -12.25
C ARG A 180 1.50 -1.43 -10.88
N GLN A 181 0.91 -0.79 -9.85
CA GLN A 181 1.46 -0.78 -8.50
C GLN A 181 1.47 -2.18 -7.88
N LEU A 182 0.43 -2.99 -8.10
CA LEU A 182 0.37 -4.38 -7.62
C LEU A 182 1.31 -5.30 -8.42
N ALA A 183 1.48 -5.08 -9.72
CA ALA A 183 2.47 -5.79 -10.52
C ALA A 183 3.91 -5.51 -10.04
N GLU A 184 4.19 -4.26 -9.66
CA GLU A 184 5.47 -3.88 -9.06
C GLU A 184 5.65 -4.49 -7.67
N VAL A 185 4.62 -4.54 -6.83
CA VAL A 185 4.64 -5.25 -5.54
C VAL A 185 5.00 -6.73 -5.71
N ALA A 186 4.40 -7.40 -6.70
CA ALA A 186 4.72 -8.79 -7.02
C ALA A 186 6.18 -8.95 -7.52
N ASN A 187 6.66 -8.01 -8.32
CA ASN A 187 8.04 -8.00 -8.80
C ASN A 187 9.04 -7.81 -7.66
N GLU A 188 8.79 -6.85 -6.76
CA GLU A 188 9.65 -6.57 -5.61
C GLU A 188 9.75 -7.77 -4.65
N CYS A 189 8.66 -8.52 -4.47
CA CYS A 189 8.68 -9.77 -3.70
C CYS A 189 9.79 -10.70 -4.21
N VAL A 190 9.85 -11.02 -5.51
CA VAL A 190 10.83 -11.99 -6.05
C VAL A 190 12.28 -11.51 -5.88
N THR A 191 12.51 -10.19 -5.84
CA THR A 191 13.86 -9.63 -5.63
C THR A 191 14.30 -9.61 -4.17
N ARG A 192 13.43 -9.98 -3.22
CA ARG A 192 13.67 -9.90 -1.78
C ARG A 192 13.81 -11.29 -1.18
N ALA A 193 14.90 -11.52 -0.45
CA ALA A 193 15.12 -12.75 0.31
C ALA A 193 14.03 -13.03 1.36
N GLN A 194 13.33 -11.99 1.86
CA GLN A 194 12.18 -12.18 2.76
C GLN A 194 10.96 -12.77 2.06
N CYS A 195 10.90 -12.70 0.73
CA CYS A 195 9.81 -13.25 -0.05
C CYS A 195 10.17 -14.56 -0.74
N VAL A 196 11.33 -14.64 -1.39
CA VAL A 196 11.82 -15.82 -2.10
C VAL A 196 13.33 -15.90 -1.94
N ALA A 197 13.84 -17.06 -1.55
CA ALA A 197 15.27 -17.36 -1.53
C ALA A 197 15.50 -18.80 -1.99
N ILE A 198 16.38 -18.97 -2.97
CA ILE A 198 16.71 -20.28 -3.54
C ILE A 198 18.03 -20.77 -2.96
N ASP A 199 18.00 -21.89 -2.24
CA ASP A 199 19.17 -22.61 -1.76
C ASP A 199 19.40 -23.86 -2.61
N ARG A 200 20.34 -23.74 -3.55
CA ARG A 200 20.73 -24.84 -4.45
C ARG A 200 21.47 -25.96 -3.72
N GLY A 201 22.23 -25.64 -2.66
CA GLY A 201 23.00 -26.62 -1.91
C GLY A 201 22.11 -27.57 -1.12
N GLN A 202 20.93 -27.10 -0.72
CA GLN A 202 19.95 -27.89 0.04
C GLN A 202 18.72 -28.33 -0.77
N ASN A 203 18.70 -28.08 -2.08
CA ASN A 203 17.53 -28.29 -2.95
C ASN A 203 16.25 -27.71 -2.34
N LYS A 204 16.29 -26.42 -1.98
CA LYS A 204 15.23 -25.76 -1.22
C LYS A 204 14.88 -24.39 -1.81
N VAL A 205 13.58 -24.07 -1.81
CA VAL A 205 13.06 -22.75 -2.13
C VAL A 205 12.30 -22.25 -0.92
N MET A 206 12.88 -21.26 -0.23
CA MET A 206 12.21 -20.56 0.87
C MET A 206 11.29 -19.49 0.32
N VAL A 207 10.06 -19.45 0.80
CA VAL A 207 9.06 -18.46 0.38
C VAL A 207 8.39 -17.79 1.57
N SER A 208 7.85 -16.59 1.39
CA SER A 208 7.18 -15.85 2.46
C SER A 208 6.05 -16.67 3.10
N SER A 209 5.96 -16.63 4.43
CA SER A 209 4.82 -17.16 5.18
C SER A 209 3.46 -16.58 4.74
N ILE A 210 3.44 -15.41 4.07
CA ILE A 210 2.21 -14.82 3.52
C ILE A 210 1.52 -15.78 2.53
N PHE A 211 2.27 -16.55 1.76
CA PHE A 211 1.70 -17.56 0.85
C PHE A 211 0.92 -18.63 1.63
N SER A 212 1.44 -19.09 2.76
CA SER A 212 0.74 -20.05 3.63
C SER A 212 -0.52 -19.44 4.25
N TRP A 213 -0.43 -18.19 4.75
CA TRP A 213 -1.56 -17.53 5.41
C TRP A 213 -2.72 -17.20 4.46
N ARG A 214 -2.45 -17.16 3.15
CA ARG A 214 -3.40 -16.80 2.09
C ARG A 214 -3.42 -17.87 0.99
N GLU A 215 -3.24 -19.12 1.42
CA GLU A 215 -3.10 -20.27 0.52
C GLU A 215 -4.27 -20.36 -0.46
N LYS A 216 -5.50 -20.14 0.03
CA LYS A 216 -6.72 -20.19 -0.78
C LYS A 216 -6.71 -19.15 -1.89
N GLU A 217 -6.34 -17.91 -1.57
CA GLU A 217 -6.34 -16.79 -2.51
C GLU A 217 -5.24 -16.95 -3.55
N PHE A 218 -4.04 -17.39 -3.15
CA PHE A 218 -2.95 -17.67 -4.09
C PHE A 218 -3.26 -18.85 -5.00
N SER A 219 -3.74 -19.96 -4.44
CA SER A 219 -4.09 -21.16 -5.20
C SER A 219 -5.14 -20.85 -6.27
N ALA A 220 -6.22 -20.15 -5.90
CA ALA A 220 -7.27 -19.77 -6.84
C ALA A 220 -6.78 -18.84 -7.96
N ALA A 221 -5.82 -17.95 -7.68
CA ALA A 221 -5.37 -16.96 -8.65
C ALA A 221 -4.21 -17.43 -9.56
N TYR A 222 -3.40 -18.40 -9.10
CA TYR A 222 -2.13 -18.72 -9.75
C TYR A 222 -1.86 -20.22 -10.00
N ALA A 223 -2.54 -21.16 -9.32
CA ALA A 223 -2.18 -22.58 -9.44
C ALA A 223 -2.24 -23.08 -10.89
N ASP A 224 -3.27 -22.68 -11.65
CA ASP A 224 -3.47 -23.10 -13.04
C ASP A 224 -2.61 -22.33 -14.05
N LYS A 225 -1.86 -21.32 -13.58
CA LYS A 225 -0.87 -20.59 -14.39
C LYS A 225 0.53 -21.20 -14.28
N ALA A 226 0.71 -22.22 -13.44
CA ALA A 226 1.99 -22.90 -13.29
C ALA A 226 2.37 -23.67 -14.55
N ALA A 227 3.67 -23.75 -14.84
CA ALA A 227 4.17 -24.53 -15.95
C ALA A 227 3.76 -26.03 -15.80
N PRO A 228 3.48 -26.75 -16.90
CA PRO A 228 3.04 -28.16 -16.86
C PRO A 228 3.98 -29.10 -16.08
N GLY A 229 5.27 -28.80 -16.05
CA GLY A 229 6.28 -29.55 -15.30
C GLY A 229 6.05 -29.57 -13.77
N PHE A 230 5.19 -28.70 -13.24
CA PHE A 230 4.83 -28.65 -11.82
C PHE A 230 3.48 -29.30 -11.50
N SER A 231 2.87 -30.02 -12.44
CA SER A 231 1.55 -30.65 -12.26
C SER A 231 1.45 -31.62 -11.09
N SER A 232 2.56 -32.23 -10.67
CA SER A 232 2.63 -33.12 -9.50
C SER A 232 2.66 -32.40 -8.15
N ARG A 233 2.86 -31.07 -8.14
CA ARG A 233 2.92 -30.27 -6.92
C ARG A 233 1.54 -29.90 -6.39
N SER A 234 1.47 -29.56 -5.10
CA SER A 234 0.24 -29.07 -4.48
C SER A 234 -0.24 -27.77 -5.15
N PRO A 235 -1.54 -27.41 -5.06
CA PRO A 235 -2.05 -26.16 -5.62
C PRO A 235 -1.31 -24.92 -5.13
N ILE A 236 -0.95 -24.86 -3.85
CA ILE A 236 -0.22 -23.73 -3.28
C ILE A 236 1.21 -23.64 -3.81
N GLU A 237 1.92 -24.78 -3.92
CA GLU A 237 3.26 -24.77 -4.52
C GLU A 237 3.22 -24.35 -5.99
N ARG A 238 2.25 -24.85 -6.77
CA ARG A 238 2.03 -24.39 -8.15
C ARG A 238 1.78 -22.89 -8.21
N ALA A 239 0.93 -22.36 -7.32
CA ALA A 239 0.63 -20.94 -7.26
C ALA A 239 1.87 -20.09 -6.93
N VAL A 240 2.66 -20.51 -5.94
CA VAL A 240 3.93 -19.87 -5.58
C VAL A 240 4.87 -19.86 -6.79
N LEU A 241 5.08 -21.00 -7.45
CA LEU A 241 5.97 -21.11 -8.60
C LEU A 241 5.50 -20.28 -9.80
N ALA A 242 4.20 -20.22 -10.05
CA ALA A 242 3.62 -19.37 -11.08
C ALA A 242 3.75 -17.87 -10.75
N PHE A 243 3.66 -17.51 -9.47
CA PHE A 243 3.81 -16.13 -9.01
C PHE A 243 5.26 -15.64 -9.15
N VAL A 244 6.23 -16.46 -8.75
CA VAL A 244 7.64 -16.05 -8.70
C VAL A 244 8.37 -16.28 -10.03
N GLY A 245 8.01 -17.35 -10.75
CA GLY A 245 8.71 -17.84 -11.95
C GLY A 245 9.00 -16.78 -13.03
N PRO A 246 8.02 -15.93 -13.42
CA PRO A 246 8.23 -14.91 -14.45
C PRO A 246 9.32 -13.87 -14.12
N LYS A 247 9.71 -13.73 -12.84
CA LYS A 247 10.64 -12.70 -12.37
C LYS A 247 11.98 -13.24 -11.88
N LEU A 248 12.14 -14.57 -11.86
CA LEU A 248 13.41 -15.22 -11.51
C LEU A 248 14.45 -15.04 -12.62
N LEU A 249 15.73 -15.11 -12.25
CA LEU A 249 16.85 -15.17 -13.20
C LEU A 249 16.83 -16.48 -14.00
N THR A 250 17.51 -16.51 -15.15
CA THR A 250 17.56 -17.70 -16.02
C THR A 250 18.04 -18.93 -15.28
N THR A 251 19.15 -18.82 -14.54
CA THR A 251 19.72 -19.94 -13.77
C THR A 251 18.78 -20.42 -12.66
N GLU A 252 17.98 -19.53 -12.07
CA GLU A 252 16.99 -19.87 -11.05
C GLU A 252 15.83 -20.63 -11.65
N ARG A 253 15.33 -20.19 -12.81
CA ARG A 253 14.29 -20.93 -13.56
C ARG A 253 14.77 -22.32 -13.97
N GLU A 254 16.02 -22.46 -14.40
CA GLU A 254 16.62 -23.76 -14.72
C GLU A 254 16.67 -24.69 -13.50
N PHE A 255 17.05 -24.16 -12.33
CA PHE A 255 16.99 -24.92 -11.08
C PHE A 255 15.57 -25.35 -10.73
N LEU A 256 14.58 -24.45 -10.86
CA LEU A 256 13.20 -24.84 -10.62
C LEU A 256 12.68 -25.84 -11.64
N ALA A 257 13.16 -25.80 -12.89
CA ALA A 257 12.73 -26.72 -13.94
C ALA A 257 13.11 -28.18 -13.66
N THR A 258 14.10 -28.46 -12.81
CA THR A 258 14.41 -29.84 -12.38
C THR A 258 13.29 -30.45 -11.55
N ASN A 259 12.50 -29.60 -10.87
CA ASN A 259 11.43 -30.00 -9.98
C ASN A 259 11.87 -30.89 -8.79
N GLU A 260 13.16 -30.89 -8.44
CA GLU A 260 13.74 -31.75 -7.38
C GLU A 260 13.85 -31.05 -6.01
N PHE A 261 13.34 -29.83 -5.90
CA PHE A 261 13.44 -29.01 -4.68
C PHE A 261 12.21 -29.11 -3.77
N ARG A 262 12.42 -28.83 -2.49
CA ARG A 262 11.35 -28.63 -1.50
C ARG A 262 10.98 -27.16 -1.38
N VAL A 263 9.69 -26.85 -1.27
CA VAL A 263 9.21 -25.51 -0.91
C VAL A 263 9.05 -25.45 0.60
N GLU A 264 9.59 -24.41 1.23
CA GLU A 264 9.44 -24.20 2.68
C GLU A 264 9.07 -22.74 2.97
N TYR A 265 8.26 -22.52 4.00
CA TYR A 265 7.90 -21.17 4.41
C TYR A 265 8.97 -20.59 5.33
N ALA A 266 9.51 -19.43 4.97
CA ALA A 266 10.42 -18.67 5.82
C ALA A 266 9.68 -18.13 7.05
N PRO A 267 10.28 -18.16 8.25
CA PRO A 267 9.71 -17.53 9.43
C PRO A 267 9.40 -16.05 9.16
N PHE A 268 8.22 -15.59 9.58
CA PHE A 268 7.83 -14.20 9.39
C PHE A 268 8.58 -13.28 10.35
N ASP A 269 9.33 -12.32 9.81
CA ASP A 269 10.10 -11.36 10.61
C ASP A 269 9.20 -10.26 11.17
N TRP A 270 8.76 -10.45 12.42
CA TRP A 270 7.96 -9.48 13.17
C TRP A 270 8.74 -8.30 13.74
N SER A 271 10.04 -8.16 13.43
CA SER A 271 10.80 -6.96 13.79
C SER A 271 10.14 -5.74 13.17
N LEU A 272 10.00 -4.67 13.95
CA LEU A 272 9.38 -3.42 13.48
C LEU A 272 10.16 -2.90 12.27
N ASN A 273 9.44 -2.52 11.20
CA ASN A 273 10.06 -1.91 10.01
C ASN A 273 10.43 -0.44 10.25
N ASP A 274 11.13 -0.15 11.34
CA ASP A 274 11.59 1.18 11.72
C ASP A 274 12.98 1.45 11.11
N LEU A 275 13.13 2.64 10.53
CA LEU A 275 14.39 3.12 9.95
C LEU A 275 15.33 3.74 10.99
N THR A 276 14.81 4.18 12.12
CA THR A 276 15.57 4.93 13.12
C THR A 276 16.64 4.10 13.83
N GLY A 277 16.62 2.78 13.69
CA GLY A 277 17.63 1.86 14.23
C GLY A 277 18.70 1.37 13.24
N ARG A 278 18.67 1.79 11.96
CA ARG A 278 19.60 1.30 10.92
C ARG A 278 20.63 2.33 10.43
N GLY A 279 20.57 3.56 10.94
CA GLY A 279 21.49 4.66 10.59
C GLY A 279 22.59 4.91 11.62
N GLY A 280 23.16 3.86 12.22
CA GLY A 280 24.17 4.02 13.26
C GLY A 280 24.79 2.70 13.73
N GLN A 281 25.53 2.04 12.83
CA GLN A 281 26.81 1.38 13.10
C GLN A 281 27.66 1.48 11.84
#